data_AF-A0A7K3G9Y0-F1
#
_entry.id   AF-A0A7K3G9Y0-F1
#
_cell.length_a   1.000
_cell.length_b   1.000
_cell.length_c   1.000
_cell.angle_alpha   90.00
_cell.angle_beta   90.00
_cell.angle_gamma   90.00
#
_symmetry.space_group_name_H-M   'P 1'
#
loop_
_entity.id
_entity.type
_entity.pdbx_description
1 polymer ?
#
loop_
_entity_poly.entity_id
_entity_poly.type
_entity_poly.pdbx_seq_one_letter_code
_entity_poly.pdbx_strand_id
1 'polypeptide(L)'
;MDVKRRRLALSVSAVVVVAGLAVGAAYALEVPPFAGRGVLDSENVCASAGDPGRSVPALEDVLPSRTSYSSEDRYDGKNVTEGGSSYSAYCFVWGDGDLLLSARSRMVLAAPSKEWVREALEQERTGKAEEFEAGALGVVDPTSLKAAVLTPCSAPGTVVGGSYSISTVVHLRPHDGAGGPKVKQRLADLAVEAARSAHKSAKCDLPSGLPSGSPRVGADSG
;
A
#
# COMPACT_ATOMS: atom_id res chain seq x y z
N MET A 1 33.35 -44.36 -42.21
CA MET A 1 32.41 -43.53 -41.42
C MET A 1 32.91 -43.47 -40.00
N ASP A 2 33.15 -42.24 -39.55
CA ASP A 2 34.16 -41.86 -38.57
C ASP A 2 33.68 -42.04 -37.11
N VAL A 3 34.46 -42.77 -36.30
CA VAL A 3 34.17 -43.08 -34.88
C VAL A 3 33.98 -41.79 -34.03
N LYS A 4 34.53 -40.66 -34.49
CA LYS A 4 34.37 -39.34 -33.86
C LYS A 4 32.94 -38.78 -33.86
N ARG A 5 32.11 -39.05 -34.89
CA ARG A 5 30.72 -38.53 -34.94
C ARG A 5 29.79 -39.20 -33.93
N ARG A 6 30.05 -40.47 -33.60
CA ARG A 6 29.24 -41.24 -32.64
C ARG A 6 29.43 -40.77 -31.20
N ARG A 7 30.66 -40.35 -30.83
CA ARG A 7 30.95 -39.79 -29.50
C ARG A 7 30.31 -38.42 -29.29
N LEU A 8 30.33 -37.54 -30.30
CA LEU A 8 29.69 -36.21 -30.22
C LEU A 8 28.16 -36.28 -30.08
N ALA A 9 27.50 -37.22 -30.77
CA ALA A 9 26.05 -37.40 -30.66
C ALA A 9 25.60 -37.92 -29.27
N LEU A 10 26.45 -38.71 -28.60
CA LEU A 10 26.20 -39.19 -27.24
C LEU A 10 26.41 -38.10 -26.19
N SER A 11 27.39 -37.20 -26.38
CA SER A 11 27.63 -36.08 -25.45
C SER A 11 26.51 -35.05 -25.46
N VAL A 12 25.98 -34.71 -26.64
CA VAL A 12 24.91 -33.69 -26.77
C VAL A 12 23.59 -34.18 -26.20
N SER A 13 23.27 -35.48 -26.36
CA SER A 13 22.04 -36.07 -25.82
C SER A 13 22.04 -36.10 -24.29
N ALA A 14 23.19 -36.37 -23.66
CA ALA A 14 23.30 -36.41 -22.20
C ALA A 14 23.07 -35.03 -21.56
N VAL A 15 23.55 -33.94 -22.18
CA VAL A 15 23.38 -32.57 -21.66
C VAL A 15 21.91 -32.12 -21.72
N VAL A 16 21.18 -32.46 -22.79
CA VAL A 16 19.76 -32.10 -22.93
C VAL A 16 18.88 -32.83 -21.90
N VAL A 17 19.16 -34.11 -21.63
CA VAL A 17 18.42 -34.89 -20.62
C VAL A 17 18.68 -34.35 -19.21
N VAL A 18 19.93 -34.00 -18.88
CA VAL A 18 20.27 -33.42 -17.56
C VAL A 18 19.65 -32.04 -17.38
N ALA A 19 19.65 -31.20 -18.42
CA ALA A 19 19.00 -29.89 -18.37
C ALA A 19 17.46 -30.03 -18.21
N GLY A 20 16.83 -30.96 -18.95
CA GLY A 20 15.40 -31.22 -18.83
C GLY A 20 14.98 -31.75 -17.45
N LEU A 21 15.78 -32.65 -16.85
CA LEU A 21 15.56 -33.14 -15.50
C LEU A 21 15.73 -32.04 -14.45
N ALA A 22 16.71 -31.14 -14.62
CA ALA A 22 16.90 -30.01 -13.72
C ALA A 22 15.73 -29.02 -13.76
N VAL A 23 15.20 -28.71 -14.95
CA VAL A 23 14.01 -27.86 -15.09
C VAL A 23 12.77 -28.55 -14.54
N GLY A 24 12.58 -29.84 -14.83
CA GLY A 24 11.46 -30.62 -14.29
C GLY A 24 11.48 -30.71 -12.76
N ALA A 25 12.65 -30.90 -12.16
CA ALA A 25 12.82 -30.87 -10.71
C ALA A 25 12.59 -29.47 -10.12
N ALA A 26 13.10 -28.41 -10.76
CA ALA A 26 12.86 -27.03 -10.32
C ALA A 26 11.37 -26.65 -10.39
N TYR A 27 10.64 -27.12 -11.40
CA TYR A 27 9.19 -26.97 -11.52
C TYR A 27 8.44 -27.74 -10.42
N ALA A 28 8.80 -29.00 -10.18
CA ALA A 28 8.18 -29.84 -9.15
C ALA A 28 8.47 -29.38 -7.71
N LEU A 29 9.60 -28.70 -7.51
CA LEU A 29 10.04 -28.17 -6.21
C LEU A 29 9.66 -26.69 -6.02
N GLU A 30 8.89 -26.10 -6.94
CA GLU A 30 8.48 -24.68 -6.90
C GLU A 30 9.67 -23.73 -6.67
N VAL A 31 10.83 -24.06 -7.24
CA VAL A 31 12.03 -23.24 -7.12
C VAL A 31 11.90 -22.06 -8.07
N PRO A 32 12.24 -20.81 -7.68
CA PRO A 32 12.22 -19.66 -8.58
C PRO A 32 12.94 -19.98 -9.91
N PRO A 33 12.36 -19.68 -11.09
CA PRO A 33 11.20 -18.81 -11.35
C PRO A 33 9.82 -19.52 -11.40
N PHE A 34 9.70 -20.78 -10.97
CA PHE A 34 8.48 -21.57 -11.11
C PHE A 34 7.57 -21.58 -9.88
N ALA A 35 7.99 -20.94 -8.78
CA ALA A 35 7.14 -20.72 -7.62
C ALA A 35 5.89 -19.92 -8.02
N GLY A 36 4.70 -20.41 -7.65
CA GLY A 36 3.45 -19.68 -7.88
C GLY A 36 3.46 -18.31 -7.20
N ARG A 37 2.87 -17.30 -7.85
CA ARG A 37 2.61 -16.01 -7.21
C ARG A 37 1.45 -16.20 -6.24
N GLY A 38 1.64 -15.79 -4.98
CA GLY A 38 0.56 -15.72 -3.99
C GLY A 38 -0.57 -14.82 -4.50
N VAL A 39 -1.80 -15.14 -4.14
CA VAL A 39 -2.97 -14.34 -4.54
C VAL A 39 -3.26 -13.31 -3.45
N LEU A 40 -3.42 -12.05 -3.86
CA LEU A 40 -4.02 -11.02 -3.02
C LEU A 40 -5.52 -11.02 -3.33
N ASP A 41 -6.33 -11.55 -2.43
CA ASP A 41 -7.78 -11.53 -2.55
C ASP A 41 -8.42 -10.64 -1.46
N SER A 42 -9.74 -10.51 -1.51
CA SER A 42 -10.50 -9.71 -0.55
C SER A 42 -10.42 -10.24 0.89
N GLU A 43 -10.11 -11.51 1.10
CA GLU A 43 -9.97 -12.09 2.45
C GLU A 43 -8.60 -11.75 3.04
N ASN A 44 -7.62 -11.49 2.18
CA ASN A 44 -6.24 -11.15 2.54
C ASN A 44 -5.95 -9.65 2.59
N VAL A 45 -6.97 -8.78 2.45
CA VAL A 45 -6.82 -7.32 2.58
C VAL A 45 -7.55 -6.81 3.82
N CYS A 46 -6.89 -5.92 4.58
CA CYS A 46 -7.46 -5.31 5.77
C CYS A 46 -8.76 -4.56 5.46
N ALA A 47 -9.74 -4.63 6.35
CA ALA A 47 -10.94 -3.80 6.26
C ALA A 47 -10.59 -2.30 6.38
N SER A 48 -9.57 -1.96 7.16
CA SER A 48 -9.04 -0.59 7.26
C SER A 48 -8.37 -0.07 5.98
N ALA A 49 -8.04 -0.93 5.01
CA ALA A 49 -7.52 -0.50 3.70
C ALA A 49 -8.62 0.06 2.78
N GLY A 50 -9.90 -0.20 3.09
CA GLY A 50 -11.05 0.31 2.36
C GLY A 50 -11.74 -0.76 1.52
N ASP A 51 -12.36 -0.33 0.41
CA ASP A 51 -13.10 -1.23 -0.46
C ASP A 51 -12.15 -2.24 -1.14
N PRO A 52 -12.36 -3.56 -1.00
CA PRO A 52 -11.49 -4.56 -1.60
C PRO A 52 -11.45 -4.48 -3.14
N GLY A 53 -12.55 -4.11 -3.78
CA GLY A 53 -12.64 -3.96 -5.24
C GLY A 53 -11.76 -2.85 -5.80
N ARG A 54 -11.35 -1.89 -4.96
CA ARG A 54 -10.40 -0.83 -5.30
C ARG A 54 -9.01 -1.06 -4.74
N SER A 55 -8.94 -1.58 -3.52
CA SER A 55 -7.68 -1.74 -2.79
C SER A 55 -6.86 -2.91 -3.31
N VAL A 56 -7.48 -4.04 -3.65
CA VAL A 56 -6.76 -5.23 -4.18
C VAL A 56 -6.00 -4.89 -5.48
N PRO A 57 -6.63 -4.32 -6.54
CA PRO A 57 -5.91 -4.01 -7.77
C PRO A 57 -4.78 -2.99 -7.56
N ALA A 58 -4.97 -2.03 -6.64
CA ALA A 58 -3.93 -1.07 -6.30
C ALA A 58 -2.75 -1.72 -5.57
N LEU A 59 -3.02 -2.67 -4.66
CA LEU A 59 -1.99 -3.47 -3.98
C LEU A 59 -1.23 -4.36 -4.96
N GLU A 60 -1.91 -5.04 -5.88
CA GLU A 60 -1.28 -5.90 -6.90
C GLU A 60 -0.31 -5.13 -7.81
N ASP A 61 -0.62 -3.86 -8.09
CA ASP A 61 0.19 -2.96 -8.91
C ASP A 61 1.44 -2.42 -8.18
N VAL A 62 1.45 -2.38 -6.83
CA VAL A 62 2.54 -1.78 -6.05
C VAL A 62 3.34 -2.76 -5.21
N LEU A 63 2.81 -3.95 -4.92
CA LEU A 63 3.49 -4.94 -4.12
C LEU A 63 4.39 -5.81 -5.02
N PRO A 64 5.59 -6.19 -4.53
CA PRO A 64 6.43 -7.15 -5.25
C PRO A 64 5.72 -8.50 -5.32
N SER A 65 5.99 -9.27 -6.37
CA SER A 65 5.57 -10.67 -6.45
C SER A 65 6.17 -11.47 -5.30
N ARG A 66 5.33 -12.16 -4.53
CA ARG A 66 5.70 -13.05 -3.42
C ARG A 66 4.98 -14.38 -3.57
N THR A 67 5.46 -15.42 -2.89
CA THR A 67 4.81 -16.75 -2.91
C THR A 67 3.59 -16.80 -1.99
N SER A 68 3.55 -15.94 -0.98
CA SER A 68 2.47 -15.82 -0.02
C SER A 68 2.25 -14.36 0.36
N TYR A 69 0.99 -14.02 0.66
CA TYR A 69 0.62 -12.74 1.26
C TYR A 69 -0.23 -12.97 2.51
N SER A 70 -0.16 -12.06 3.45
CA SER A 70 -1.07 -12.01 4.60
C SER A 70 -1.27 -10.57 5.02
N SER A 71 -2.35 -10.30 5.74
CA SER A 71 -2.58 -8.98 6.31
C SER A 71 -3.02 -9.05 7.76
N GLU A 72 -2.75 -7.96 8.47
CA GLU A 72 -3.17 -7.78 9.85
C GLU A 72 -3.84 -6.41 9.99
N ASP A 73 -5.06 -6.44 10.54
CA ASP A 73 -5.84 -5.25 10.81
C ASP A 73 -5.95 -5.04 12.32
N ARG A 74 -5.66 -3.83 12.80
CA ARG A 74 -5.74 -3.46 14.22
C ARG A 74 -6.49 -2.15 14.38
N TYR A 75 -7.43 -2.14 15.32
CA TYR A 75 -8.17 -0.95 15.74
C TYR A 75 -7.94 -0.70 17.22
N ASP A 76 -7.72 0.56 17.59
CA ASP A 76 -7.57 0.97 18.98
C ASP A 76 -8.17 2.36 19.20
N GLY A 77 -8.45 2.69 20.46
CA GLY A 77 -9.03 3.94 20.89
C GLY A 77 -10.54 4.01 20.74
N LYS A 78 -11.08 5.17 21.10
CA LYS A 78 -12.52 5.45 21.04
C LYS A 78 -12.85 6.25 19.79
N ASN A 79 -14.01 5.98 19.19
CA ASN A 79 -14.51 6.77 18.06
C ASN A 79 -15.11 8.11 18.52
N VAL A 80 -15.45 8.98 17.56
CA VAL A 80 -16.00 10.32 17.85
C VAL A 80 -17.28 10.24 18.69
N THR A 81 -18.18 9.30 18.37
CA THR A 81 -19.46 9.15 19.08
C THR A 81 -19.33 8.65 20.52
N GLU A 82 -18.17 8.10 20.88
CA GLU A 82 -17.82 7.68 22.24
C GLU A 82 -17.09 8.79 23.03
N GLY A 83 -17.01 10.01 22.47
CA GLY A 83 -16.24 11.12 23.01
C GLY A 83 -14.73 10.90 22.92
N GLY A 84 -14.29 10.00 22.05
CA GLY A 84 -12.90 9.60 21.89
C GLY A 84 -12.10 10.53 20.99
N SER A 85 -10.94 10.96 21.47
CA SER A 85 -9.91 11.65 20.67
C SER A 85 -8.76 10.72 20.24
N SER A 86 -8.88 9.41 20.51
CA SER A 86 -7.78 8.44 20.44
C SER A 86 -7.91 7.39 19.33
N TYR A 87 -8.90 7.52 18.44
CA TYR A 87 -9.10 6.56 17.36
C TYR A 87 -7.82 6.32 16.55
N SER A 88 -7.52 5.04 16.33
CA SER A 88 -6.48 4.60 15.42
C SER A 88 -6.86 3.30 14.71
N ALA A 89 -6.41 3.17 13.47
CA ALA A 89 -6.52 1.95 12.68
C ALA A 89 -5.20 1.70 11.95
N TYR A 90 -4.82 0.43 11.86
CA TYR A 90 -3.58 -0.02 11.26
C TYR A 90 -3.85 -1.21 10.36
N CYS A 91 -3.42 -1.11 9.11
CA CYS A 91 -3.31 -2.24 8.21
C CYS A 91 -1.83 -2.52 7.96
N PHE A 92 -1.41 -3.77 8.12
CA PHE A 92 -0.10 -4.26 7.72
C PHE A 92 -0.27 -5.34 6.66
N VAL A 93 0.41 -5.21 5.53
CA VAL A 93 0.44 -6.23 4.47
C VAL A 93 1.83 -6.83 4.40
N TRP A 94 1.89 -8.14 4.57
CA TRP A 94 3.12 -8.93 4.58
C TRP A 94 3.17 -9.84 3.36
N GLY A 95 4.37 -10.15 2.87
CA GLY A 95 4.57 -11.20 1.89
C GLY A 95 5.87 -11.94 2.12
N ASP A 96 5.77 -13.27 2.15
CA ASP A 96 6.86 -14.18 2.54
C ASP A 96 7.52 -13.81 3.88
N GLY A 97 6.74 -13.25 4.82
CA GLY A 97 7.20 -12.81 6.14
C GLY A 97 7.81 -11.41 6.19
N ASP A 98 7.95 -10.71 5.05
CA ASP A 98 8.43 -9.32 5.00
C ASP A 98 7.25 -8.33 5.03
N LEU A 99 7.37 -7.25 5.81
CA LEU A 99 6.39 -6.17 5.77
C LEU A 99 6.54 -5.43 4.44
N LEU A 100 5.50 -5.39 3.63
CA LEU A 100 5.54 -4.75 2.31
C LEU A 100 4.82 -3.41 2.31
N LEU A 101 3.73 -3.28 3.05
CA LEU A 101 2.96 -2.05 3.13
C LEU A 101 2.34 -1.87 4.51
N SER A 102 2.27 -0.62 4.97
CA SER A 102 1.49 -0.24 6.13
C SER A 102 0.57 0.93 5.81
N ALA A 103 -0.69 0.85 6.22
CA ALA A 103 -1.60 1.99 6.28
C ALA A 103 -1.91 2.30 7.74
N ARG A 104 -1.75 3.56 8.14
CA ARG A 104 -2.01 4.01 9.51
C ARG A 104 -2.94 5.21 9.47
N SER A 105 -4.09 5.10 10.13
CA SER A 105 -5.01 6.20 10.35
C SER A 105 -5.04 6.54 11.83
N ARG A 106 -4.88 7.82 12.17
CA ARG A 106 -4.96 8.31 13.55
C ARG A 106 -5.75 9.60 13.64
N MET A 107 -6.50 9.76 14.71
CA MET A 107 -7.11 11.04 15.02
C MET A 107 -6.05 12.04 15.49
N VAL A 108 -6.12 13.28 14.98
CA VAL A 108 -5.17 14.35 15.25
C VAL A 108 -5.90 15.69 15.44
N LEU A 109 -5.36 16.52 16.33
CA LEU A 109 -5.70 17.94 16.43
C LEU A 109 -4.94 18.68 15.32
N ALA A 110 -5.39 18.56 14.07
CA ALA A 110 -4.68 19.16 12.96
C ALA A 110 -5.62 19.75 11.90
N ALA A 111 -5.27 20.96 11.47
CA ALA A 111 -5.65 21.54 10.19
C ALA A 111 -4.51 21.28 9.17
N PRO A 112 -4.78 21.34 7.86
CA PRO A 112 -3.75 21.27 6.84
C PRO A 112 -2.61 22.25 7.11
N SER A 113 -1.38 21.74 7.22
CA SER A 113 -0.20 22.57 7.47
C SER A 113 1.06 21.90 6.93
N LYS A 114 2.10 22.70 6.68
CA LYS A 114 3.43 22.17 6.31
C LYS A 114 4.01 21.27 7.39
N GLU A 115 3.68 21.53 8.65
CA GLU A 115 4.11 20.71 9.78
C GLU A 115 3.42 19.33 9.77
N TRP A 116 2.13 19.27 9.47
CA TRP A 116 1.44 18.00 9.29
C TRP A 116 2.06 17.18 8.15
N VAL A 117 2.35 17.80 7.00
CA VAL A 117 3.01 17.11 5.87
C VAL A 117 4.37 16.55 6.29
N ARG A 118 5.17 17.36 7.01
CA ARG A 118 6.49 16.98 7.54
C ARG A 118 6.40 15.74 8.42
N GLU A 119 5.44 15.72 9.34
CA GLU A 119 5.19 14.59 10.23
C GLU A 119 4.66 13.37 9.49
N ALA A 120 3.68 13.54 8.61
CA ALA A 120 3.02 12.45 7.90
C ALA A 120 3.98 11.70 6.98
N LEU A 121 4.89 12.43 6.32
CA LEU A 121 5.89 11.85 5.43
C LEU A 121 7.21 11.51 6.14
N GLU A 122 7.39 11.95 7.39
CA GLU A 122 8.64 11.86 8.17
C GLU A 122 9.84 12.46 7.41
N GLN A 123 9.65 13.66 6.84
CA GLN A 123 10.66 14.31 6.00
C GLN A 123 11.03 15.70 6.48
N GLU A 124 12.33 15.97 6.64
CA GLU A 124 12.84 17.31 6.96
C GLU A 124 12.57 18.37 5.88
N ARG A 125 12.33 17.95 4.62
CA ARG A 125 12.07 18.85 3.49
C ARG A 125 10.84 18.40 2.71
N THR A 126 9.72 19.10 2.87
CA THR A 126 8.44 18.82 2.19
C THR A 126 8.43 19.12 0.68
N GLY A 127 9.50 19.70 0.13
CA GLY A 127 9.55 20.19 -1.26
C GLY A 127 9.56 19.12 -2.35
N LYS A 128 9.51 17.82 -1.99
CA LYS A 128 9.39 16.69 -2.93
C LYS A 128 8.01 16.04 -2.93
N ALA A 129 7.16 16.40 -1.98
CA ALA A 129 5.80 15.91 -1.92
C ALA A 129 4.96 16.67 -2.93
N GLU A 130 4.11 15.94 -3.65
CA GLU A 130 3.12 16.50 -4.56
C GLU A 130 1.75 16.43 -3.92
N GLU A 131 1.00 17.53 -4.01
CA GLU A 131 -0.35 17.61 -3.48
C GLU A 131 -1.36 16.97 -4.44
N PHE A 132 -2.46 16.44 -3.90
CA PHE A 132 -3.60 15.97 -4.67
C PHE A 132 -4.91 16.22 -3.92
N GLU A 133 -6.00 16.30 -4.69
CA GLU A 133 -7.34 16.58 -4.18
C GLU A 133 -7.91 15.39 -3.40
N ALA A 134 -7.76 15.42 -2.07
CA ALA A 134 -8.42 14.49 -1.15
C ALA A 134 -8.50 15.06 0.28
N GLY A 135 -9.70 15.05 0.84
CA GLY A 135 -9.92 15.51 2.21
C GLY A 135 -9.69 17.01 2.33
N ALA A 136 -9.03 17.41 3.42
CA ALA A 136 -8.54 18.77 3.58
C ALA A 136 -7.15 18.96 2.96
N LEU A 137 -6.38 17.88 2.80
CA LEU A 137 -5.09 17.86 2.10
C LEU A 137 -4.68 16.41 1.79
N GLY A 138 -4.33 16.15 0.53
CA GLY A 138 -3.69 14.91 0.09
C GLY A 138 -2.26 15.20 -0.38
N VAL A 139 -1.30 14.35 0.00
CA VAL A 139 0.11 14.46 -0.42
C VAL A 139 0.68 13.10 -0.76
N VAL A 140 1.55 13.04 -1.76
CA VAL A 140 2.31 11.84 -2.12
C VAL A 140 3.77 12.19 -2.36
N ASP A 141 4.66 11.37 -1.84
CA ASP A 141 6.09 11.44 -2.11
C ASP A 141 6.57 10.08 -2.65
N PRO A 142 6.88 10.00 -3.95
CA PRO A 142 7.35 8.75 -4.57
C PRO A 142 8.78 8.37 -4.17
N THR A 143 9.59 9.30 -3.64
CA THR A 143 10.95 9.01 -3.16
C THR A 143 10.91 8.26 -1.83
N SER A 144 10.02 8.67 -0.93
CA SER A 144 9.80 7.99 0.36
C SER A 144 8.74 6.90 0.30
N LEU A 145 8.11 6.69 -0.86
CA LEU A 145 7.07 5.69 -1.08
C LEU A 145 5.89 5.84 -0.10
N LYS A 146 5.52 7.09 0.15
CA LYS A 146 4.45 7.44 1.09
C LYS A 146 3.37 8.28 0.41
N ALA A 147 2.14 8.07 0.82
CA ALA A 147 1.03 8.98 0.55
C ALA A 147 0.26 9.22 1.85
N ALA A 148 -0.26 10.43 2.01
CA ALA A 148 -1.03 10.78 3.19
C ALA A 148 -2.26 11.62 2.82
N VAL A 149 -3.32 11.45 3.59
CA VAL A 149 -4.56 12.23 3.46
C VAL A 149 -4.96 12.70 4.85
N LEU A 150 -5.25 14.00 4.99
CA LEU A 150 -5.86 14.59 6.16
C LEU A 150 -7.35 14.77 5.91
N THR A 151 -8.18 14.04 6.64
CA THR A 151 -9.64 14.04 6.45
C THR A 151 -10.32 14.72 7.64
N PRO A 152 -11.14 15.77 7.45
CA PRO A 152 -11.93 16.35 8.54
C PRO A 152 -12.80 15.28 9.21
N CYS A 153 -12.90 15.32 10.54
CA CYS A 153 -13.61 14.27 11.28
C CYS A 153 -14.59 14.77 12.33
N SER A 154 -14.21 15.74 13.16
CA SER A 154 -15.02 16.21 14.27
C SER A 154 -15.07 17.72 14.36
N ALA A 155 -16.27 18.28 14.50
CA ALA A 155 -16.47 19.71 14.77
C ALA A 155 -16.02 20.09 16.20
N PRO A 156 -15.68 21.38 16.45
CA PRO A 156 -15.40 21.84 17.81
C PRO A 156 -16.57 21.53 18.75
N GLY A 157 -16.27 20.99 19.92
CA GLY A 157 -17.26 20.70 20.96
C GLY A 157 -17.87 19.30 20.92
N THR A 158 -17.71 18.54 19.83
CA THR A 158 -18.10 17.12 19.79
C THR A 158 -17.11 16.26 20.60
N VAL A 159 -15.81 16.60 20.53
CA VAL A 159 -14.73 15.98 21.32
C VAL A 159 -13.97 17.07 22.07
N VAL A 160 -13.59 16.83 23.33
CA VAL A 160 -12.81 17.80 24.12
C VAL A 160 -11.44 17.99 23.47
N GLY A 161 -11.07 19.24 23.17
CA GLY A 161 -9.76 19.58 22.62
C GLY A 161 -9.77 20.37 21.31
N GLY A 162 -10.92 20.47 20.64
CA GLY A 162 -11.10 21.26 19.41
C GLY A 162 -11.64 20.44 18.25
N SER A 163 -11.39 20.90 17.02
CA SER A 163 -11.69 20.12 15.82
C SER A 163 -10.66 19.02 15.64
N TYR A 164 -11.12 17.85 15.20
CA TYR A 164 -10.26 16.71 14.91
C TYR A 164 -10.33 16.32 13.44
N SER A 165 -9.20 15.85 12.94
CA SER A 165 -9.04 15.24 11.62
C SER A 165 -8.50 13.82 11.78
N ILE A 166 -8.70 12.97 10.76
CA ILE A 166 -8.01 11.70 10.63
C ILE A 166 -6.82 11.90 9.71
N SER A 167 -5.61 11.68 10.23
CA SER A 167 -4.38 11.60 9.46
C SER A 167 -4.17 10.16 9.02
N THR A 168 -4.35 9.88 7.73
CA THR A 168 -4.08 8.57 7.14
C THR A 168 -2.77 8.63 6.37
N VAL A 169 -1.87 7.68 6.64
CA VAL A 169 -0.57 7.55 5.97
C VAL A 169 -0.43 6.13 5.45
N VAL A 170 -0.21 5.98 4.14
CA VAL A 170 0.18 4.74 3.49
C VAL A 170 1.68 4.79 3.20
N HIS A 171 2.39 3.74 3.58
CA HIS A 171 3.82 3.60 3.36
C HIS A 171 4.10 2.24 2.74
N LEU A 172 4.61 2.26 1.52
CA LEU A 172 5.11 1.10 0.81
C LEU A 172 6.60 0.93 1.11
N ARG A 173 7.00 -0.28 1.49
CA ARG A 173 8.42 -0.57 1.74
C ARG A 173 9.21 -0.66 0.43
N PRO A 174 10.45 -0.15 0.40
CA PRO A 174 11.29 -0.25 -0.78
C PRO A 174 11.48 -1.69 -1.24
N HIS A 175 11.35 -1.91 -2.54
CA HIS A 175 11.60 -3.18 -3.23
C HIS A 175 11.81 -2.91 -4.73
N ASP A 176 12.21 -3.95 -5.47
CA ASP A 176 12.42 -3.85 -6.91
C ASP A 176 11.10 -3.52 -7.63
N GLY A 177 11.04 -2.36 -8.28
CA GLY A 177 9.83 -1.88 -8.97
C GLY A 177 9.00 -0.87 -8.18
N ALA A 178 9.37 -0.56 -6.92
CA ALA A 178 8.68 0.44 -6.11
C ALA A 178 8.76 1.88 -6.68
N GLY A 179 9.67 2.14 -7.63
CA GLY A 179 9.76 3.41 -8.38
C GLY A 179 8.97 3.42 -9.69
N GLY A 180 8.12 2.42 -9.93
CA GLY A 180 7.38 2.28 -11.18
C GLY A 180 6.42 3.44 -11.46
N PRO A 181 6.08 3.71 -12.74
CA PRO A 181 5.29 4.87 -13.15
C PRO A 181 3.88 4.91 -12.55
N LYS A 182 3.34 3.75 -12.12
CA LYS A 182 2.01 3.65 -11.50
C LYS A 182 2.03 3.85 -9.98
N VAL A 183 3.18 3.70 -9.31
CA VAL A 183 3.25 3.60 -7.85
C VAL A 183 2.70 4.85 -7.18
N LYS A 184 3.07 6.03 -7.70
CA LYS A 184 2.59 7.31 -7.17
C LYS A 184 1.06 7.40 -7.13
N GLN A 185 0.39 7.08 -8.26
CA GLN A 185 -1.07 7.09 -8.33
C GLN A 185 -1.69 6.05 -7.41
N ARG A 186 -1.12 4.83 -7.36
CA ARG A 186 -1.64 3.75 -6.52
C ARG A 186 -1.48 4.01 -5.03
N LEU A 187 -0.40 4.66 -4.60
CA LEU A 187 -0.25 5.10 -3.22
C LEU A 187 -1.32 6.11 -2.84
N ALA A 188 -1.65 7.06 -3.74
CA ALA A 188 -2.73 8.00 -3.52
C ALA A 188 -4.11 7.30 -3.48
N ASP A 189 -4.37 6.36 -4.40
CA ASP A 189 -5.60 5.53 -4.40
C ASP A 189 -5.76 4.81 -3.05
N LEU A 190 -4.70 4.12 -2.57
CA LEU A 190 -4.71 3.39 -1.31
C LEU A 190 -4.90 4.32 -0.10
N ALA A 191 -4.27 5.50 -0.11
CA ALA A 191 -4.43 6.47 0.98
C ALA A 191 -5.86 7.02 1.04
N VAL A 192 -6.52 7.23 -0.10
CA VAL A 192 -7.92 7.67 -0.16
C VAL A 192 -8.87 6.58 0.34
N GLU A 193 -8.67 5.32 -0.06
CA GLU A 193 -9.54 4.22 0.39
C GLU A 193 -9.35 3.91 1.89
N ALA A 194 -8.11 3.93 2.39
CA ALA A 194 -7.85 3.81 3.81
C ALA A 194 -8.46 4.98 4.61
N ALA A 195 -8.34 6.22 4.10
CA ALA A 195 -8.95 7.39 4.72
C ALA A 195 -10.49 7.30 4.75
N ARG A 196 -11.11 6.76 3.70
CA ARG A 196 -12.55 6.52 3.63
C ARG A 196 -12.98 5.50 4.68
N SER A 197 -12.24 4.39 4.79
CA SER A 197 -12.50 3.36 5.80
C SER A 197 -12.39 3.93 7.21
N ALA A 198 -11.33 4.69 7.47
CA ALA A 198 -11.08 5.31 8.76
C ALA A 198 -12.13 6.36 9.13
N HIS A 199 -12.55 7.22 8.19
CA HIS A 199 -13.59 8.22 8.43
C HIS A 199 -14.92 7.57 8.82
N LYS A 200 -15.31 6.50 8.11
CA LYS A 200 -16.50 5.71 8.42
C LYS A 200 -16.38 5.02 9.79
N SER A 201 -15.25 4.37 10.06
CA SER A 201 -15.03 3.59 11.28
C SER A 201 -14.91 4.47 12.53
N ALA A 202 -14.32 5.65 12.38
CA ALA A 202 -14.24 6.68 13.44
C ALA A 202 -15.57 7.40 13.69
N LYS A 203 -16.60 7.14 12.86
CA LYS A 203 -17.93 7.77 12.93
C LYS A 203 -17.83 9.30 12.94
N CYS A 204 -17.01 9.83 12.05
CA CYS A 204 -16.82 11.27 11.89
C CYS A 204 -18.15 11.97 11.56
N ASP A 205 -18.35 13.18 12.12
CA ASP A 205 -19.55 13.99 11.95
C ASP A 205 -19.43 15.04 10.83
N LEU A 206 -18.20 15.34 10.39
CA LEU A 206 -17.91 16.25 9.29
C LEU A 206 -17.82 15.51 7.95
N PRO A 207 -18.18 16.17 6.82
CA PRO A 207 -17.94 15.63 5.49
C PRO A 207 -16.45 15.31 5.28
N SER A 208 -16.17 14.15 4.68
CA SER A 208 -14.80 13.68 4.51
C SER A 208 -14.00 14.50 3.49
N GLY A 209 -14.64 15.11 2.49
CA GLY A 209 -13.95 15.78 1.38
C GLY A 209 -13.18 14.82 0.46
N LEU A 210 -13.39 13.51 0.57
CA LEU A 210 -12.72 12.51 -0.26
C LEU A 210 -13.39 12.40 -1.64
N PRO A 211 -12.62 12.23 -2.73
CA PRO A 211 -13.20 12.01 -4.06
C PRO A 211 -14.01 10.71 -4.12
N SER A 212 -14.96 10.61 -5.05
CA SER A 212 -15.75 9.38 -5.26
C SER A 212 -14.98 8.29 -6.02
N GLY A 213 -13.93 8.65 -6.74
CA GLY A 213 -13.03 7.75 -7.48
C GLY A 213 -11.55 8.02 -7.16
N SER A 214 -10.65 7.54 -8.03
CA SER A 214 -9.22 7.79 -7.92
C SER A 214 -8.89 9.29 -7.86
N PRO A 215 -8.06 9.75 -6.91
CA PRO A 215 -7.60 11.14 -6.87
C PRO A 215 -6.76 11.48 -8.09
N ARG A 216 -6.74 12.75 -8.50
CA ARG A 216 -5.84 13.22 -9.55
C ARG A 216 -4.53 13.66 -8.93
N VAL A 217 -3.45 12.95 -9.23
CA VAL A 217 -2.13 13.28 -8.75
C VAL A 217 -1.35 14.02 -9.85
N GLY A 218 -0.83 15.22 -9.55
CA GLY A 218 -0.01 15.98 -10.49
C GLY A 218 -0.78 16.72 -11.58
N ALA A 219 -2.01 17.17 -11.29
CA ALA A 219 -2.58 18.23 -12.12
C ALA A 219 -1.74 19.48 -11.87
N ASP A 220 -1.17 20.05 -12.94
CA ASP A 220 -0.50 21.34 -12.90
C ASP A 220 -1.41 22.34 -12.17
N SER A 221 -1.04 22.68 -10.94
CA SER A 221 -1.60 23.82 -10.23
C SER A 221 -1.13 25.05 -10.98
N GLY A 222 -1.93 25.47 -11.96
CA GLY A 222 -1.76 26.73 -12.69
C GLY A 222 -1.90 27.95 -11.78
#